data_AF-A0A7X9JWN5-F1
#
_entry.id   AF-A0A7X9JWN5-F1
#
_cell.length_a   1.000
_cell.length_b   1.000
_cell.length_c   1.000
_cell.angle_alpha   90.00
_cell.angle_beta   90.00
_cell.angle_gamma   90.00
#
_symmetry.space_group_name_H-M   'P 1'
#
loop_
_entity.id
_entity.type
_entity.pdbx_description
1 polymer ?
#
loop_
_entity_poly.entity_id
_entity_poly.type
_entity_poly.pdbx_seq_one_letter_code
_entity_poly.pdbx_strand_id
1 'polypeptide(L)'
;LKELLTSEKVKLIFIDVPFARSTPIYAKYYLYAFNANSSVNNILHARKILFDAAQTKRIQKEDDLVAYLKEQQITVKIMDEKSVFPLLSLVIKKYKVNQTPTCVIKYSDTSVKKYIGEDEIWNGLTELKAYLK
;
A
#
# COMPACT_ATOMS: atom_id res chain seq x y z
N LEU A 1 -10.74 -3.81 6.89
CA LEU A 1 -10.38 -2.90 5.78
C LEU A 1 -11.51 -2.70 4.77
N LYS A 2 -12.00 -3.75 4.07
CA LYS A 2 -13.09 -3.59 3.09
C LYS A 2 -14.31 -2.86 3.66
N GLU A 3 -14.78 -3.26 4.84
CA GLU A 3 -15.89 -2.60 5.55
C GLU A 3 -15.67 -1.10 5.79
N LEU A 4 -14.47 -0.70 6.21
CA LEU A 4 -14.12 0.72 6.40
C LEU A 4 -14.20 1.49 5.08
N LEU A 5 -13.77 0.89 3.97
CA LEU A 5 -13.79 1.52 2.65
C LEU A 5 -15.21 1.60 2.06
N THR A 6 -16.06 0.60 2.34
CA THR A 6 -17.47 0.60 1.94
C THR A 6 -18.28 1.69 2.63
N SER A 7 -17.80 2.24 3.76
CA SER A 7 -18.49 3.35 4.42
C SER A 7 -18.43 4.68 3.65
N GLU A 8 -17.57 4.79 2.62
CA GLU A 8 -17.25 6.02 1.87
C GLU A 8 -16.71 7.20 2.72
N LYS A 9 -16.63 7.05 4.05
CA LYS A 9 -16.06 8.02 4.98
C LYS A 9 -14.53 7.92 5.11
N VAL A 10 -13.93 6.87 4.54
CA VAL A 10 -12.50 6.56 4.70
C VAL A 10 -11.80 6.55 3.35
N LYS A 11 -10.71 7.32 3.26
CA LYS A 11 -9.73 7.21 2.19
C LYS A 11 -8.52 6.41 2.67
N LEU A 12 -8.16 5.36 1.95
CA LEU A 12 -6.98 4.55 2.22
C LEU A 12 -5.90 4.83 1.16
N ILE A 13 -4.67 5.01 1.63
CA ILE A 13 -3.49 5.13 0.78
C ILE A 13 -2.50 4.09 1.27
N PHE A 14 -2.04 3.23 0.36
CA PHE A 14 -0.93 2.32 0.64
C PHE A 14 0.36 2.93 0.10
N ILE A 15 1.41 2.88 0.91
CA ILE A 15 2.73 3.40 0.56
C ILE A 15 3.76 2.32 0.89
N ASP A 16 4.50 1.85 -0.12
CA ASP A 16 5.60 0.92 0.09
C ASP A 16 6.85 1.71 0.51
N VAL A 17 7.47 1.29 1.61
CA VAL A 17 8.62 1.97 2.19
C VAL A 17 9.90 1.29 1.68
N PRO A 18 10.82 2.02 1.02
CA PRO A 18 11.96 1.42 0.32
C PRO A 18 13.09 0.99 1.26
N PHE A 19 12.82 0.03 2.15
CA PHE A 19 13.83 -0.55 3.05
C PHE A 19 14.71 -1.59 2.36
N ALA A 20 14.25 -2.20 1.25
CA ALA A 20 15.04 -3.14 0.46
C ALA A 20 15.35 -2.58 -0.93
N ARG A 21 16.46 -3.03 -1.53
CA ARG A 21 16.87 -2.59 -2.89
C ARG A 21 15.84 -2.90 -3.97
N SER A 22 15.07 -3.97 -3.82
CA SER A 22 14.04 -4.36 -4.77
C SER A 22 12.71 -3.64 -4.57
N THR A 23 12.49 -2.98 -3.42
CA THR A 23 11.23 -2.30 -3.12
C THR A 23 10.78 -1.29 -4.19
N PRO A 24 11.66 -0.48 -4.82
CA PRO A 24 11.25 0.44 -5.88
C PRO A 24 10.56 -0.24 -7.06
N ILE A 25 10.99 -1.46 -7.42
CA ILE A 25 10.36 -2.24 -8.50
C ILE A 25 8.94 -2.63 -8.06
N TYR A 26 8.77 -3.18 -6.86
CA TYR A 26 7.46 -3.54 -6.33
C TYR A 26 6.51 -2.34 -6.19
N ALA A 27 7.01 -1.21 -5.69
CA ALA A 27 6.24 0.02 -5.57
C ALA A 27 5.78 0.56 -6.94
N LYS A 28 6.65 0.48 -7.96
CA LYS A 28 6.30 0.83 -9.34
C LYS A 28 5.14 -0.02 -9.87
N TYR A 29 5.22 -1.35 -9.74
CA TYR A 29 4.17 -2.23 -10.25
C TYR A 29 2.88 -2.14 -9.45
N TYR A 30 2.93 -1.81 -8.16
CA TYR A 30 1.75 -1.44 -7.39
C TYR A 30 1.05 -0.20 -7.98
N LEU A 31 1.81 0.86 -8.30
CA LEU A 31 1.26 2.06 -8.93
C LEU A 31 0.67 1.77 -10.32
N TYR A 32 1.31 0.91 -11.11
CA TYR A 32 0.79 0.54 -12.42
C TYR A 32 -0.50 -0.29 -12.34
N ALA A 33 -0.60 -1.19 -11.36
CA ALA A 33 -1.84 -1.94 -11.10
C ALA A 33 -2.96 -1.01 -10.61
N PHE A 34 -2.63 -0.06 -9.73
CA PHE A 34 -3.58 0.97 -9.27
C PHE A 34 -4.08 1.85 -10.41
N ASN A 35 -3.19 2.27 -11.31
CA ASN A 35 -3.53 3.10 -12.48
C ASN A 35 -4.39 2.35 -13.51
N ALA A 36 -4.23 1.03 -13.61
CA ALA A 36 -5.10 0.21 -14.45
C ALA A 36 -6.52 0.10 -13.87
N ASN A 37 -6.63 -0.10 -12.56
CA ASN A 37 -7.90 -0.23 -11.85
C ASN A 37 -7.73 0.12 -10.37
N SER A 38 -8.33 1.24 -9.95
CA SER A 38 -8.24 1.75 -8.58
C SER A 38 -9.34 1.21 -7.64
N SER A 39 -10.09 0.20 -8.06
CA SER A 39 -11.08 -0.44 -7.18
C SER A 39 -10.41 -1.14 -5.99
N VAL A 40 -11.09 -1.12 -4.86
CA VAL A 40 -10.60 -1.73 -3.60
C VAL A 40 -10.23 -3.20 -3.79
N ASN A 41 -11.05 -3.96 -4.51
CA ASN A 41 -10.78 -5.38 -4.76
C ASN A 41 -9.51 -5.58 -5.59
N ASN A 42 -9.32 -4.79 -6.65
CA ASN A 42 -8.10 -4.87 -7.46
C ASN A 42 -6.86 -4.50 -6.66
N ILE A 43 -6.89 -3.40 -5.91
CA ILE A 43 -5.77 -2.92 -5.10
C ILE A 43 -5.36 -3.95 -4.05
N LEU A 44 -6.31 -4.52 -3.32
CA LEU A 44 -6.01 -5.53 -2.30
C LEU A 44 -5.48 -6.83 -2.93
N HIS A 45 -5.99 -7.23 -4.10
CA HIS A 45 -5.52 -8.38 -4.83
C HIS A 45 -4.08 -8.18 -5.36
N ALA A 46 -3.83 -7.06 -6.05
CA ALA A 46 -2.51 -6.71 -6.55
C ALA A 46 -1.47 -6.65 -5.42
N ARG A 47 -1.82 -6.06 -4.27
CA ARG A 47 -0.94 -6.05 -3.09
C ARG A 47 -0.64 -7.47 -2.60
N LYS A 48 -1.63 -8.34 -2.49
CA LYS A 48 -1.42 -9.73 -2.08
C LYS A 48 -0.43 -10.44 -3.01
N ILE A 49 -0.61 -10.31 -4.33
CA ILE A 49 0.25 -10.94 -5.33
C ILE A 49 1.68 -10.37 -5.28
N LEU A 50 1.83 -9.05 -5.17
CA LEU A 50 3.15 -8.40 -5.06
C LEU A 50 3.87 -8.82 -3.76
N PHE A 51 3.16 -8.94 -2.64
CA PHE A 51 3.74 -9.43 -1.39
C PHE A 51 4.18 -10.90 -1.51
N ASP A 52 3.40 -11.75 -2.16
CA ASP A 52 3.76 -13.15 -2.38
C ASP A 52 4.98 -13.30 -3.32
N ALA A 53 5.05 -12.50 -4.38
CA ALA A 53 6.20 -12.40 -5.26
C ALA A 53 7.49 -12.02 -4.50
N ALA A 54 7.38 -11.04 -3.59
CA ALA A 54 8.50 -10.55 -2.81
C ALA A 54 8.96 -11.54 -1.73
N GLN A 55 8.02 -12.07 -0.93
CA GLN A 55 8.36 -12.84 0.27
C GLN A 55 8.49 -14.34 0.01
N THR A 56 7.56 -14.90 -0.76
CA THR A 56 7.51 -16.35 -1.03
C THR A 56 8.39 -16.71 -2.21
N LYS A 57 8.19 -16.03 -3.34
CA LYS A 57 8.93 -16.31 -4.59
C LYS A 57 10.31 -15.65 -4.62
N ARG A 58 10.54 -14.64 -3.78
CA ARG A 58 11.79 -13.88 -3.66
C ARG A 58 12.27 -13.27 -4.98
N ILE A 59 11.34 -12.89 -5.85
CA ILE A 59 11.67 -12.31 -7.17
C ILE A 59 12.44 -11.00 -6.98
N GLN A 60 13.60 -10.86 -7.63
CA GLN A 60 14.43 -9.65 -7.54
C GLN A 60 14.57 -8.91 -8.87
N LYS A 61 14.37 -9.60 -10.01
CA LYS A 61 14.48 -9.00 -11.34
C LYS A 61 13.12 -8.52 -11.82
N GLU A 62 13.13 -7.45 -12.59
CA GLU A 62 11.91 -6.85 -13.12
C GLU A 62 11.21 -7.77 -14.12
N ASP A 63 11.93 -8.35 -15.07
CA ASP A 63 11.33 -9.23 -16.09
C ASP A 63 10.62 -10.44 -15.48
N ASP A 64 11.22 -11.04 -14.45
CA ASP A 64 10.63 -12.15 -13.69
C ASP A 64 9.33 -11.70 -12.97
N LEU A 65 9.31 -10.47 -12.44
CA LEU A 65 8.11 -9.91 -11.82
C LEU A 65 7.01 -9.66 -12.85
N VAL A 66 7.36 -9.13 -14.03
CA VAL A 66 6.39 -8.92 -15.13
C VAL A 66 5.78 -10.25 -15.57
N ALA A 67 6.60 -11.28 -15.76
CA ALA A 67 6.13 -12.62 -16.10
C ALA A 67 5.17 -13.15 -15.03
N TYR A 68 5.55 -13.06 -13.76
CA TYR A 68 4.70 -13.50 -12.65
C TYR A 68 3.37 -12.73 -12.57
N LEU A 69 3.40 -11.41 -12.71
CA LEU A 69 2.17 -10.60 -12.69
C LEU A 69 1.23 -10.97 -13.84
N LYS A 70 1.77 -11.28 -15.01
CA LYS A 70 1.00 -11.76 -16.16
C LYS A 70 0.37 -13.13 -15.89
N GLU A 71 1.12 -14.07 -15.31
CA GLU A 71 0.60 -15.38 -14.89
C GLU A 71 -0.52 -15.27 -13.87
N GLN A 72 -0.40 -14.33 -12.93
CA GLN A 72 -1.42 -14.02 -11.91
C GLN A 72 -2.55 -13.12 -12.41
N GLN A 73 -2.59 -12.83 -13.73
CA GLN A 73 -3.62 -12.01 -14.37
C GLN A 73 -3.76 -10.58 -13.79
N ILE A 74 -2.67 -10.03 -13.27
CA ILE A 74 -2.63 -8.64 -12.80
C ILE A 74 -2.50 -7.72 -14.01
N THR A 75 -3.54 -6.92 -14.24
CA THR A 75 -3.50 -5.86 -15.26
C THR A 75 -2.70 -4.67 -14.73
N VAL A 76 -1.78 -4.18 -15.54
CA VAL A 76 -0.95 -3.01 -15.24
C VAL A 76 -1.08 -1.97 -16.35
N LYS A 77 -1.11 -0.69 -15.96
CA LYS A 77 -1.13 0.44 -16.88
C LYS A 77 0.02 1.37 -16.52
N ILE A 78 1.00 1.48 -17.41
CA ILE A 78 2.19 2.32 -17.22
C ILE A 78 1.75 3.77 -16.95
N MET A 79 2.43 4.40 -16.01
CA MET A 79 2.32 5.82 -15.67
C MET A 79 3.70 6.35 -15.27
N ASP A 80 3.83 7.66 -15.10
CA ASP A 80 5.07 8.26 -14.58
C ASP A 80 5.16 8.09 -13.05
N GLU A 81 5.73 6.97 -12.60
CA GLU A 81 5.94 6.70 -11.18
C GLU A 81 6.97 7.65 -10.53
N LYS A 82 7.89 8.21 -11.33
CA LYS A 82 8.96 9.08 -10.83
C LYS A 82 8.41 10.41 -10.32
N SER A 83 7.29 10.88 -10.87
CA SER A 83 6.56 12.04 -10.33
C SER A 83 5.88 11.76 -8.98
N VAL A 84 5.52 10.50 -8.70
CA VAL A 84 4.76 10.11 -7.52
C VAL A 84 5.65 9.77 -6.33
N PHE A 85 6.79 9.11 -6.56
CA PHE A 85 7.70 8.67 -5.48
C PHE A 85 8.18 9.80 -4.53
N PRO A 86 8.48 11.02 -5.00
CA PRO A 86 8.82 12.13 -4.10
C PRO A 86 7.68 12.49 -3.15
N LEU A 87 6.43 12.49 -3.64
CA LEU A 87 5.25 12.80 -2.82
C LEU A 87 5.05 11.74 -1.73
N LEU A 88 5.20 10.45 -2.09
CA LEU A 88 5.12 9.36 -1.12
C LEU A 88 6.25 9.42 -0.08
N SER A 89 7.45 9.78 -0.51
CA SER A 89 8.61 9.97 0.37
C SER A 89 8.39 11.09 1.39
N LEU A 90 7.71 12.18 0.99
CA LEU A 90 7.32 13.25 1.92
C LEU A 90 6.35 12.75 2.98
N VAL A 91 5.39 11.89 2.61
CA VAL A 91 4.43 11.29 3.57
C VAL A 91 5.16 10.37 4.56
N ILE A 92 6.04 9.49 4.08
CA ILE A 92 6.88 8.60 4.92
C ILE A 92 7.68 9.43 5.93
N LYS A 93 8.35 10.51 5.47
CA LYS A 93 9.13 11.41 6.31
C LYS A 93 8.27 12.17 7.32
N LYS A 94 7.15 12.76 6.86
CA LYS A 94 6.22 13.53 7.69
C LYS A 94 5.74 12.73 8.90
N TYR A 95 5.39 11.47 8.69
CA TYR A 95 4.89 10.58 9.76
C TYR A 95 5.97 9.73 10.43
N LYS A 96 7.25 9.97 10.10
CA LYS A 96 8.41 9.26 10.65
C LYS A 96 8.22 7.73 10.60
N VAL A 97 7.88 7.22 9.42
CA VAL A 97 7.71 5.78 9.19
C VAL A 97 9.10 5.16 9.02
N ASN A 98 9.57 4.47 10.05
CA ASN A 98 10.89 3.83 10.14
C ASN A 98 10.82 2.30 10.29
N GLN A 99 9.62 1.73 10.30
CA GLN A 99 9.38 0.30 10.37
C GLN A 99 8.05 -0.07 9.70
N THR A 100 7.92 -1.32 9.29
CA THR A 100 6.72 -1.86 8.63
C THR A 100 6.25 -3.15 9.34
N PRO A 101 4.92 -3.38 9.46
CA PRO A 101 3.86 -2.49 9.02
C PRO A 101 3.67 -1.29 9.98
N THR A 102 3.34 -0.12 9.40
CA THR A 102 2.90 1.07 10.13
C THR A 102 1.60 1.56 9.51
N CYS A 103 0.61 1.88 10.34
CA CYS A 103 -0.62 2.54 9.91
C CYS A 103 -0.72 3.93 10.55
N VAL A 104 -1.08 4.93 9.76
CA VAL A 104 -1.36 6.28 10.25
C VAL A 104 -2.83 6.57 9.99
N ILE A 105 -3.58 6.84 11.06
CA ILE A 105 -4.99 7.22 10.99
C ILE A 105 -5.09 8.71 11.28
N LYS A 106 -5.58 9.45 10.30
CA LYS A 106 -5.83 10.90 10.39
C LYS A 106 -7.33 11.13 10.55
N TYR A 107 -7.75 11.55 11.74
CA TYR A 107 -9.13 11.95 12.04
C TYR A 107 -9.37 13.41 11.65
N SER A 108 -8.36 14.27 11.80
CA SER A 108 -8.36 15.68 11.37
C SER A 108 -6.93 16.17 11.12
N ASP A 109 -6.72 17.43 10.74
CA ASP A 109 -5.38 18.01 10.59
C ASP A 109 -4.56 18.00 11.89
N THR A 110 -5.24 18.07 13.03
CA THR A 110 -4.62 18.09 14.37
C THR A 110 -4.70 16.75 15.09
N SER A 111 -5.56 15.83 14.64
CA SER A 111 -5.74 14.51 15.24
C SER A 111 -5.22 13.42 14.30
N VAL A 112 -3.99 12.97 14.59
CA VAL A 112 -3.30 11.90 13.86
C VAL A 112 -2.76 10.90 14.87
N LYS A 113 -3.07 9.62 14.66
CA LYS A 113 -2.52 8.50 15.43
C LYS A 113 -1.67 7.60 14.54
N LYS A 114 -0.53 7.14 15.05
CA LYS A 114 0.37 6.18 14.40
C LYS A 114 0.36 4.87 15.18
N TYR A 115 0.18 3.77 14.48
CA TYR A 115 0.11 2.41 15.01
C TYR A 115 1.15 1.54 14.31
N ILE A 116 1.84 0.69 15.05
CA ILE A 116 2.99 -0.05 14.56
C ILE A 116 2.82 -1.54 14.88
N GLY A 117 3.02 -2.39 13.87
CA GLY A 117 2.79 -3.84 14.02
C GLY A 117 1.31 -4.21 13.89
N GLU A 118 1.04 -5.50 13.74
CA GLU A 118 -0.28 -6.00 13.36
C GLU A 118 -1.35 -5.73 14.44
N ASP A 119 -1.03 -6.00 15.71
CA ASP A 119 -1.97 -5.86 16.82
C ASP A 119 -2.40 -4.41 17.05
N GLU A 120 -1.44 -3.47 17.09
CA GLU A 120 -1.75 -2.05 17.27
C GLU A 120 -2.56 -1.49 16.10
N ILE A 121 -2.22 -1.90 14.87
CA ILE A 121 -2.95 -1.49 13.68
C ILE A 121 -4.38 -2.02 13.73
N TRP A 122 -4.58 -3.27 14.14
CA TRP A 122 -5.91 -3.84 14.29
C TRP A 122 -6.76 -3.07 15.32
N ASN A 123 -6.18 -2.75 16.47
CA ASN A 123 -6.83 -1.94 17.50
C ASN A 123 -7.19 -0.55 16.95
N GLY A 124 -6.26 0.12 16.28
CA GLY A 124 -6.49 1.43 15.67
C GLY A 124 -7.59 1.44 14.61
N LEU A 125 -7.64 0.41 13.76
CA LEU A 125 -8.70 0.26 12.76
C LEU A 125 -10.07 -0.03 13.40
N THR A 126 -10.09 -0.74 14.52
CA THR A 126 -11.30 -1.01 15.30
C THR A 126 -11.81 0.26 15.98
N GLU A 127 -10.92 1.06 16.58
CA GLU A 127 -11.23 2.40 17.11
C GLU A 127 -11.80 3.31 16.02
N LEU A 128 -11.15 3.36 14.84
CA LEU A 128 -11.64 4.15 13.71
C LEU A 128 -13.04 3.71 13.29
N LYS A 129 -13.29 2.39 13.20
CA LYS A 129 -14.62 1.86 12.86
C LYS A 129 -15.68 2.31 13.88
N ALA A 130 -15.34 2.31 15.16
CA ALA A 130 -16.25 2.78 16.22
C ALA A 130 -16.50 4.30 16.12
N TYR A 131 -15.47 5.10 15.83
CA TYR A 131 -15.55 6.55 15.66
C TYR A 131 -16.45 6.97 14.47
N LEU A 132 -16.52 6.15 13.43
CA LEU A 132 -17.28 6.46 12.20
C LEU A 132 -18.77 6.12 12.27
N LYS A 133 -19.20 5.43 13.34
CA LYS A 133 -20.62 5.16 13.60
C LYS A 133 -21.31 6.44 14.06
#